data_AF-A0A3D5K0E4-F1
#
_entry.id   AF-A0A3D5K0E4-F1
#
_cell.length_a   1.000
_cell.length_b   1.000
_cell.length_c   1.000
_cell.angle_alpha   90.00
_cell.angle_beta   90.00
_cell.angle_gamma   90.00
#
_symmetry.space_group_name_H-M   'P 1'
#
loop_
_entity.id
_entity.type
_entity.pdbx_description
1 polymer ?
#
loop_
_entity_poly.entity_id
_entity_poly.type
_entity_poly.pdbx_seq_one_letter_code
_entity_poly.pdbx_strand_id
1 'polypeptide(L)'
;MLLLCLAKSALAAPLVNEMQPRHGRPGTRVVFTGEELKWVNAVKFGDAYADWEPLGVLDDEGKVYVFEIHATVPDDATTARPVL
;
A
#
# COMPACT_ATOMS: atom_id res chain seq x y z
N MET A 1 -20.87 -26.65 -26.67
CA MET A 1 -20.11 -25.40 -26.88
C MET A 1 -19.80 -24.84 -25.50
N LEU A 2 -18.57 -25.02 -25.03
CA LEU A 2 -18.13 -24.60 -23.71
C LEU A 2 -17.84 -23.08 -23.76
N LEU A 3 -18.69 -22.27 -23.14
CA LEU A 3 -18.46 -20.83 -23.03
C LEU A 3 -17.50 -20.59 -21.87
N LEU A 4 -16.19 -20.47 -22.16
CA LEU A 4 -15.27 -19.82 -21.22
C LEU A 4 -15.66 -18.35 -21.17
N CYS A 5 -16.49 -17.97 -20.20
CA CYS A 5 -16.48 -16.61 -19.70
C CYS A 5 -15.12 -16.42 -19.01
N LEU A 6 -14.11 -15.94 -19.75
CA LEU A 6 -12.96 -15.31 -19.13
C LEU A 6 -13.50 -14.09 -18.39
N ALA A 7 -13.88 -14.28 -17.13
CA ALA A 7 -14.03 -13.18 -16.20
C ALA A 7 -12.67 -12.50 -16.14
N LYS A 8 -12.52 -11.39 -16.84
CA LYS A 8 -11.38 -10.50 -16.66
C LYS A 8 -11.49 -10.01 -15.22
N SER A 9 -10.75 -10.64 -14.32
CA SER A 9 -10.69 -10.22 -12.93
C SER A 9 -10.23 -8.76 -12.94
N ALA A 10 -11.14 -7.84 -12.65
CA ALA A 10 -10.77 -6.44 -12.51
C ALA A 10 -9.80 -6.37 -11.34
N LEU A 11 -8.55 -5.94 -11.61
CA LEU A 11 -7.59 -5.66 -10.55
C LEU A 11 -8.19 -4.52 -9.73
N ALA A 12 -8.60 -4.80 -8.50
CA ALA A 12 -9.04 -3.75 -7.61
C ALA A 12 -7.81 -2.90 -7.23
N ALA A 13 -7.98 -1.58 -7.28
CA ALA A 13 -6.92 -0.66 -6.92
C ALA A 13 -6.59 -0.81 -5.42
N PRO A 14 -5.32 -0.65 -5.02
CA PRO A 14 -4.97 -0.61 -3.60
C PRO A 14 -5.78 0.46 -2.86
N LEU A 15 -6.36 0.07 -1.72
CA LEU A 15 -7.09 0.97 -0.83
C LEU A 15 -6.38 1.02 0.52
N VAL A 16 -6.02 2.21 0.97
CA VAL A 16 -5.50 2.45 2.33
C VAL A 16 -6.67 2.88 3.21
N ASN A 17 -6.88 2.18 4.33
CA ASN A 17 -7.94 2.47 5.29
C ASN A 17 -7.40 3.28 6.48
N GLU A 18 -6.20 2.95 6.97
CA GLU A 18 -5.58 3.61 8.13
C GLU A 18 -4.08 3.80 7.92
N MET A 19 -3.52 4.83 8.55
CA MET A 19 -2.08 5.05 8.61
C MET A 19 -1.66 5.59 9.97
N GLN A 20 -0.63 4.99 10.58
CA GLN A 20 -0.14 5.39 11.90
C GLN A 20 1.40 5.33 12.00
N PRO A 21 2.06 6.36 12.57
CA PRO A 21 1.50 7.67 12.90
C PRO A 21 1.14 8.46 11.64
N ARG A 22 0.18 9.38 11.75
CA ARG A 22 -0.25 10.24 10.61
C ARG A 22 0.75 11.34 10.24
N HIS A 23 1.77 11.53 11.08
CA HIS A 23 2.84 12.49 10.87
C HIS A 23 4.12 11.99 11.55
N GLY A 24 5.26 12.40 11.02
CA GLY A 24 6.57 12.03 11.52
C GLY A 24 7.66 12.85 10.85
N ARG A 25 8.84 12.88 11.47
CA ARG A 25 10.06 13.38 10.83
C ARG A 25 10.61 12.30 9.89
N PRO A 26 11.53 12.63 8.97
CA PRO A 26 12.28 11.61 8.25
C PRO A 26 12.84 10.51 9.17
N GLY A 27 12.83 9.27 8.66
CA GLY A 27 13.14 8.07 9.43
C GLY A 27 11.99 7.51 10.26
N THR A 28 10.86 8.22 10.39
CA THR A 28 9.67 7.69 11.08
C THR A 28 9.09 6.53 10.28
N ARG A 29 8.85 5.40 10.92
CA ARG A 29 8.13 4.28 10.32
C ARG A 29 6.62 4.48 10.43
N VAL A 30 5.94 4.48 9.29
CA VAL A 30 4.48 4.59 9.16
C VAL A 30 3.94 3.24 8.71
N VAL A 31 2.94 2.77 9.44
CA VAL A 31 2.19 1.55 9.12
C VAL A 31 0.91 1.94 8.41
N PHE A 32 0.69 1.39 7.23
CA PHE A 32 -0.53 1.52 6.45
C PHE A 32 -1.27 0.18 6.46
N THR A 33 -2.58 0.19 6.71
CA THR A 33 -3.42 -1.01 6.59
C THR A 33 -4.52 -0.79 5.57
N GLY A 34 -4.97 -1.86 4.92
CA GLY A 34 -5.94 -1.74 3.84
C GLY A 34 -6.16 -3.00 3.02
N GLU A 35 -6.65 -2.79 1.80
CA GLU A 35 -7.08 -3.84 0.88
C GLU A 35 -6.29 -3.76 -0.42
N GLU A 36 -6.10 -4.92 -1.06
CA GLU A 36 -5.44 -5.02 -2.37
C GLU A 36 -4.03 -4.40 -2.42
N LEU A 37 -3.38 -4.29 -1.26
CA LEU A 37 -2.04 -3.70 -1.10
C LEU A 37 -0.95 -4.51 -1.81
N LYS A 38 -1.25 -5.75 -2.21
CA LYS A 38 -0.33 -6.62 -2.97
C LYS A 38 0.06 -6.05 -4.34
N TRP A 39 -0.70 -5.09 -4.84
CA TRP A 39 -0.44 -4.42 -6.12
C TRP A 39 0.32 -3.10 -5.98
N VAL A 40 0.64 -2.67 -4.74
CA VAL A 40 1.45 -1.47 -4.52
C VAL A 40 2.86 -1.71 -5.07
N ASN A 41 3.37 -0.73 -5.81
CA ASN A 41 4.73 -0.76 -6.37
C ASN A 41 5.61 0.41 -5.88
N ALA A 42 5.01 1.41 -5.22
CA ALA A 42 5.69 2.53 -4.60
C ALA A 42 4.81 3.16 -3.51
N VAL A 43 5.46 3.65 -2.45
CA VAL A 43 4.85 4.54 -1.45
C VAL A 43 5.51 5.91 -1.56
N LYS A 44 4.71 6.98 -1.46
CA LYS A 44 5.21 8.36 -1.49
C LYS A 44 4.69 9.18 -0.32
N PHE A 45 5.53 10.09 0.16
CA PHE A 45 5.16 11.15 1.10
C PHE A 45 5.27 12.49 0.37
N GLY A 46 4.13 13.00 -0.11
CA GLY A 46 4.12 14.07 -1.10
C GLY A 46 4.72 13.57 -2.40
N ASP A 47 5.80 14.21 -2.87
CA ASP A 47 6.51 13.83 -4.09
C ASP A 47 7.68 12.86 -3.86
N ALA A 48 8.10 12.67 -2.61
CA ALA A 48 9.25 11.85 -2.24
C ALA A 48 8.91 10.35 -2.17
N TYR A 49 9.76 9.51 -2.76
CA TYR A 49 9.64 8.05 -2.68
C TYR A 49 10.15 7.54 -1.33
N ALA A 50 9.41 6.62 -0.73
CA ALA A 50 9.79 5.97 0.52
C ALA A 50 10.44 4.60 0.28
N ASP A 51 11.34 4.23 1.18
CA ASP A 51 11.63 2.81 1.44
C ASP A 51 10.41 2.18 2.09
N TRP A 52 10.01 1.00 1.63
CA TRP A 52 8.83 0.31 2.13
C TRP A 52 8.91 -1.20 1.95
N GLU A 53 8.14 -1.91 2.75
CA GLU A 53 7.96 -3.35 2.65
C GLU A 53 6.48 -3.74 2.88
N PRO A 54 5.97 -4.71 2.10
CA PRO A 54 4.65 -5.29 2.36
C PRO A 54 4.73 -6.33 3.47
N LEU A 55 3.66 -6.41 4.25
CA LEU A 55 3.39 -7.50 5.19
C LEU A 55 2.10 -8.20 4.78
N GLY A 56 2.17 -9.53 4.72
CA GLY A 56 1.06 -10.36 4.29
C GLY A 56 1.17 -11.80 4.75
N VAL A 57 0.13 -12.57 4.44
CA VAL A 57 0.05 -14.01 4.70
C VAL A 57 -0.20 -14.76 3.39
N LEU A 58 0.17 -16.05 3.38
CA LEU A 58 -0.22 -17.00 2.36
C LEU A 58 -1.44 -17.77 2.85
N ASP A 59 -2.42 -18.02 1.99
CA ASP A 59 -3.42 -19.05 2.26
C ASP A 59 -2.90 -20.45 1.93
N ASP A 60 -3.73 -21.46 2.18
CA ASP A 60 -3.40 -22.86 1.94
C ASP A 60 -3.16 -23.19 0.44
N GLU A 61 -3.60 -22.31 -0.46
CA GLU A 61 -3.39 -22.41 -1.92
C GLU A 61 -2.12 -21.67 -2.37
N GLY A 62 -1.39 -21.03 -1.44
CA GLY A 62 -0.19 -20.25 -1.72
C GLY A 62 -0.47 -18.85 -2.29
N LYS A 63 -1.71 -18.36 -2.19
CA LYS A 63 -2.07 -17.01 -2.61
C LYS A 63 -1.70 -16.00 -1.52
N VAL A 64 -1.04 -14.91 -1.94
CA VAL A 64 -0.60 -13.83 -1.05
C VAL A 64 -1.73 -12.84 -0.78
N TYR A 65 -1.96 -12.55 0.50
CA TYR A 65 -2.79 -11.45 0.99
C TYR A 65 -1.91 -10.47 1.74
N VAL A 66 -1.59 -9.35 1.10
CA VAL A 66 -0.92 -8.21 1.73
C VAL A 66 -2.01 -7.31 2.30
N PHE A 67 -1.99 -7.11 3.62
CA PHE A 67 -2.97 -6.28 4.34
C PHE A 67 -2.31 -5.09 5.05
N GLU A 68 -0.98 -5.05 5.06
CA GLU A 68 -0.22 -4.03 5.75
C GLU A 68 1.03 -3.66 4.95
N ILE A 69 1.41 -2.39 4.97
CA ILE A 69 2.65 -1.87 4.40
C ILE A 69 3.33 -1.08 5.50
N HIS A 70 4.62 -1.30 5.67
CA HIS A 70 5.44 -0.39 6.45
C HIS A 70 6.27 0.46 5.51
N ALA A 71 6.26 1.77 5.70
CA ALA A 71 7.10 2.67 4.94
C ALA A 71 7.84 3.64 5.86
N THR A 72 9.04 4.04 5.46
CA THR A 72 9.85 5.00 6.19
C THR A 72 9.68 6.37 5.55
N VAL A 73 9.37 7.39 6.36
CA VAL A 73 9.31 8.78 5.88
C VAL A 73 10.69 9.18 5.34
N PRO A 74 10.82 9.55 4.05
CA PRO A 74 12.10 9.94 3.46
C PRO A 74 12.55 11.34 3.89
N ASP A 75 13.84 11.65 3.73
CA ASP A 75 14.45 12.94 4.12
C ASP A 75 13.85 14.15 3.37
N ASP A 76 13.42 13.95 2.14
CA ASP A 76 12.81 14.95 1.26
C ASP A 76 11.27 14.90 1.26
N ALA A 77 10.65 14.23 2.23
CA ALA A 77 9.21 14.18 2.38
C ALA A 77 8.61 15.60 2.44
N THR A 78 7.68 15.88 1.54
CA THR A 78 6.94 17.14 1.53
C THR A 78 5.56 16.93 2.14
N THR A 79 5.20 17.77 3.11
CA THR A 79 3.80 17.84 3.54
C THR A 79 3.04 18.50 2.39
N ALA A 80 2.16 17.75 1.71
CA ALA A 80 1.13 18.39 0.90
C ALA A 80 0.42 19.41 1.79
N ARG A 81 0.34 20.68 1.37
CA ARG A 81 -0.37 21.71 2.16
C ARG A 81 -1.74 21.15 2.55
N PRO A 82 -2.15 21.18 3.83
CA PRO A 82 -3.48 20.77 4.20
C PRO A 82 -4.46 21.60 3.37
N VAL A 83 -5.23 20.94 2.50
CA VAL A 83 -6.39 21.59 1.89
C VAL A 83 -7.46 21.54 2.98
N LEU A 84 -7.56 22.65 3.73
CA LEU A 84 -8.62 22.88 4.72
C LEU A 84 -9.94 23.15 4.00
#